data_AF-D4LSW4-F1
#
_entry.id   AF-D4LSW4-F1
#
_cell.length_a   1.000
_cell.length_b   1.000
_cell.length_c   1.000
_cell.angle_alpha   90.00
_cell.angle_beta   90.00
_cell.angle_gamma   90.00
#
_symmetry.space_group_name_H-M   'P 1'
#
loop_
_entity.id
_entity.type
_entity.pdbx_description
1 polymer ?
#
loop_
_entity_poly.entity_id
_entity_poly.type
_entity_poly.pdbx_seq_one_letter_code
_entity_poly.pdbx_strand_id
1 'polypeptide(L)'
;MNTILKNTISITVITLVAGLALGVVQDITAGPIAAQAEKSKEEAYKTVFENAAAFSEYSLDDKGQAEDLVGYLNDNGFSAQTIDEIMVAEDASGETLGYAFTITDSEGYGGDIQFAMGVQNDGTLNGISILSISETAGLGMKATTDDFKNQFKDKNVEKFTYTKTGASSDDEIDAISGATITTNAMTNGVNAGLCAFRYVEGGAES
;
A
#
# COMPACT_ATOMS: atom_id res chain seq x y z
N MET A 1 -3.66 -15.62 -54.99
CA MET A 1 -3.82 -15.41 -53.53
C MET A 1 -4.41 -14.02 -53.33
N ASN A 2 -5.64 -13.89 -52.84
CA ASN A 2 -6.27 -12.58 -52.64
C ASN A 2 -5.42 -11.75 -51.68
N THR A 3 -5.10 -10.49 -52.04
CA THR A 3 -4.23 -9.58 -51.28
C THR A 3 -4.64 -9.47 -49.81
N ILE A 4 -5.93 -9.58 -49.53
CA ILE A 4 -6.52 -9.63 -48.19
C ILE A 4 -5.98 -10.82 -47.39
N LEU A 5 -5.99 -12.03 -47.95
CA LEU A 5 -5.53 -13.25 -47.26
C LEU A 5 -4.04 -13.18 -46.93
N LYS A 6 -3.22 -12.62 -47.83
CA LYS A 6 -1.78 -12.43 -47.60
C LYS A 6 -1.53 -11.46 -46.44
N ASN A 7 -2.26 -10.33 -46.42
CA ASN A 7 -2.12 -9.33 -45.36
C ASN A 7 -2.60 -9.86 -44.01
N THR A 8 -3.71 -10.60 -43.96
CA THR A 8 -4.19 -11.24 -42.72
C THR A 8 -3.15 -12.20 -42.15
N ILE A 9 -2.60 -13.09 -42.97
CA ILE A 9 -1.56 -14.04 -42.52
C ILE A 9 -0.32 -13.29 -42.01
N SER A 10 0.13 -12.25 -42.72
CA SER A 10 1.28 -11.45 -42.29
C SER A 10 1.06 -10.79 -40.93
N ILE A 11 -0.12 -10.21 -40.68
CA ILE A 11 -0.44 -9.61 -39.36
C ILE A 11 -0.50 -10.69 -38.29
N THR A 12 -1.17 -11.82 -38.54
CA THR A 12 -1.27 -12.93 -37.58
C THR A 12 0.10 -13.46 -37.16
N VAL A 13 1.02 -13.62 -38.11
CA VAL A 13 2.39 -14.09 -37.80
C VAL A 13 3.14 -13.05 -36.95
N ILE A 14 3.03 -11.76 -37.28
CA ILE A 14 3.70 -10.71 -36.52
C ILE A 14 3.14 -10.62 -35.09
N THR A 15 1.82 -10.69 -34.92
CA THR A 15 1.19 -10.66 -33.59
C THR A 15 1.52 -11.91 -32.77
N LEU A 16 1.61 -13.07 -33.42
CA LEU A 16 1.99 -14.31 -32.75
C LEU A 16 3.43 -14.22 -32.23
N VAL A 17 4.35 -13.75 -33.06
CA VAL A 17 5.75 -13.58 -32.68
C VAL A 17 5.90 -12.53 -31.57
N ALA A 18 5.20 -11.40 -31.66
CA ALA A 18 5.21 -10.37 -30.63
C ALA A 18 4.64 -10.89 -29.29
N GLY A 19 3.53 -11.62 -29.32
CA GLY A 19 2.94 -12.23 -28.12
C GLY A 19 3.86 -13.27 -27.47
N LEU A 20 4.51 -14.12 -28.28
CA LEU A 20 5.48 -15.09 -27.78
C LEU A 20 6.71 -14.40 -27.17
N ALA A 21 7.23 -13.35 -27.83
CA ALA A 21 8.36 -12.58 -27.31
C ALA A 21 8.01 -11.91 -25.96
N LEU A 22 6.83 -11.29 -25.85
CA LEU A 22 6.35 -10.70 -24.60
C LEU A 22 6.15 -11.77 -23.51
N GLY A 23 5.62 -12.94 -23.86
CA GLY A 23 5.45 -14.05 -22.92
C GLY A 23 6.77 -14.57 -22.35
N VAL A 24 7.79 -14.73 -23.19
CA VAL A 24 9.14 -15.15 -22.73
C VAL A 24 9.78 -14.10 -21.84
N VAL A 25 9.65 -12.81 -22.21
CA VAL A 25 10.16 -11.72 -21.37
C VAL A 25 9.48 -11.75 -20.00
N GLN A 26 8.15 -11.86 -19.97
CA GLN A 26 7.38 -11.88 -18.73
C GLN A 26 7.80 -13.04 -17.81
N ASP A 27 7.97 -14.25 -18.37
CA ASP A 27 8.37 -15.45 -17.61
C ASP A 27 9.77 -15.29 -16.98
N ILE A 28 10.73 -14.73 -17.73
CA ILE A 28 12.08 -14.47 -17.23
C ILE A 28 12.07 -13.36 -16.16
N THR A 29 11.25 -12.33 -16.32
CA THR A 29 11.21 -11.20 -15.39
C THR A 29 10.39 -11.45 -14.13
N ALA A 30 9.44 -12.38 -14.16
CA ALA A 30 8.53 -12.63 -13.04
C ALA A 30 9.26 -13.03 -11.76
N GLY A 31 10.25 -13.92 -11.85
CA GLY A 31 11.05 -14.36 -10.69
C GLY A 31 11.80 -13.21 -10.00
N PRO A 32 12.64 -12.44 -10.72
CA PRO A 32 13.32 -11.27 -10.17
C PRO A 32 12.38 -10.19 -9.61
N ILE A 33 11.22 -9.96 -10.24
CA ILE A 33 10.22 -8.99 -9.77
C ILE A 33 9.65 -9.43 -8.42
N ALA A 34 9.28 -10.71 -8.28
CA ALA A 34 8.75 -11.25 -7.03
C ALA A 34 9.78 -11.14 -5.90
N ALA A 35 11.03 -11.54 -6.14
CA ALA A 35 12.11 -11.45 -5.15
C ALA A 35 12.40 -9.99 -4.74
N GLN A 36 12.36 -9.06 -5.69
CA GLN A 36 12.55 -7.64 -5.39
C GLN A 36 11.36 -7.07 -4.60
N ALA A 37 10.13 -7.48 -4.91
CA ALA A 37 8.95 -7.07 -4.17
C ALA A 37 8.96 -7.56 -2.72
N GLU A 38 9.33 -8.82 -2.50
CA GLU A 38 9.49 -9.39 -1.16
C GLU A 38 10.58 -8.67 -0.36
N LYS A 39 11.74 -8.40 -0.98
CA LYS A 39 12.80 -7.62 -0.35
C LYS A 39 12.36 -6.19 -0.01
N SER A 40 11.67 -5.52 -0.93
CA SER A 40 11.13 -4.18 -0.69
C SER A 40 10.09 -4.16 0.42
N LYS A 41 9.26 -5.21 0.55
CA LYS A 41 8.34 -5.40 1.68
C LYS A 41 9.09 -5.56 3.02
N GLU A 42 10.09 -6.43 3.07
CA GLU A 42 10.90 -6.60 4.29
C GLU A 42 11.61 -5.30 4.71
N GLU A 43 12.18 -4.57 3.75
CA GLU A 43 12.81 -3.27 3.99
C GLU A 43 11.78 -2.22 4.45
N ALA A 44 10.56 -2.26 3.89
CA ALA A 44 9.48 -1.38 4.28
C ALA A 44 9.03 -1.65 5.73
N TYR A 45 8.87 -2.91 6.14
CA TYR A 45 8.53 -3.28 7.51
C TYR A 45 9.62 -2.86 8.51
N LYS A 46 10.89 -3.05 8.17
CA LYS A 46 12.02 -2.55 8.97
C LYS A 46 12.05 -1.03 9.05
N THR A 47 11.62 -0.32 8.00
CA THR A 47 11.55 1.15 8.00
C THR A 47 10.46 1.66 8.94
N VAL A 48 9.32 0.97 9.00
CA VAL A 48 8.20 1.37 9.88
C VAL A 48 8.30 0.79 11.29
N PHE A 49 9.18 -0.19 11.53
CA PHE A 49 9.53 -0.71 12.85
C PHE A 49 11.04 -1.02 12.94
N GLU A 50 11.86 0.02 13.11
CA GLU A 50 13.33 -0.13 13.22
C GLU A 50 13.75 -0.97 14.44
N ASN A 51 12.94 -0.99 15.50
CA ASN A 51 13.21 -1.70 16.74
C ASN A 51 12.65 -3.13 16.79
N ALA A 52 11.93 -3.57 15.74
CA ALA A 52 11.40 -4.94 15.70
C ALA A 52 12.52 -5.93 15.44
N ALA A 53 12.58 -6.97 16.26
CA ALA A 53 13.49 -8.10 16.09
C ALA A 53 12.90 -9.16 15.15
N ALA A 54 11.57 -9.28 15.12
CA ALA A 54 10.84 -10.22 14.29
C ALA A 54 9.51 -9.65 13.81
N PHE A 55 9.01 -10.22 12.72
CA PHE A 55 7.65 -10.00 12.23
C PHE A 55 6.97 -11.35 12.09
N SER A 56 5.78 -11.49 12.67
CA SER A 56 4.94 -12.69 12.55
C SER A 56 3.64 -12.35 11.85
N GLU A 57 3.15 -13.26 11.02
CA GLU A 57 1.94 -13.01 10.23
C GLU A 57 0.69 -13.02 11.12
N TYR A 58 -0.12 -11.96 11.02
CA TYR A 58 -1.47 -11.94 11.56
C TYR A 58 -2.43 -12.43 10.47
N SER A 59 -2.67 -13.75 10.46
CA SER A 59 -3.56 -14.37 9.50
C SER A 59 -5.03 -14.04 9.82
N LEU A 60 -5.62 -13.15 9.01
CA LEU A 60 -7.05 -12.81 9.05
C LEU A 60 -7.92 -14.01 8.71
N ASP A 61 -7.47 -14.85 7.78
CA ASP A 61 -8.20 -16.04 7.32
C ASP A 61 -8.30 -17.10 8.43
N ASP A 62 -7.19 -17.37 9.13
CA ASP A 62 -7.19 -18.33 10.24
C ASP A 62 -8.08 -17.89 11.39
N LYS A 63 -8.27 -16.57 11.54
CA LYS A 63 -9.13 -15.96 12.54
C LYS A 63 -10.57 -15.78 12.08
N GLY A 64 -10.89 -16.06 10.81
CA GLY A 64 -12.21 -15.84 10.21
C GLY A 64 -12.62 -14.37 10.17
N GLN A 65 -11.65 -13.44 10.20
CA GLN A 65 -11.86 -12.00 10.30
C GLN A 65 -11.74 -11.26 8.97
N ALA A 66 -11.37 -11.95 7.89
CA ALA A 66 -11.13 -11.33 6.59
C ALA A 66 -12.37 -10.61 6.05
N GLU A 67 -13.53 -11.26 6.02
CA GLU A 67 -14.78 -10.64 5.54
C GLU A 67 -15.27 -9.53 6.48
N ASP A 68 -15.11 -9.72 7.79
CA ASP A 68 -15.52 -8.74 8.80
C ASP A 68 -14.68 -7.46 8.74
N LEU A 69 -13.37 -7.58 8.55
CA LEU A 69 -12.48 -6.43 8.37
C LEU A 69 -12.86 -5.65 7.10
N VAL A 70 -13.15 -6.34 6.00
CA VAL A 70 -13.62 -5.71 4.75
C VAL A 70 -14.96 -4.98 4.99
N GLY A 71 -15.90 -5.61 5.70
CA GLY A 71 -17.16 -4.98 6.11
C GLY A 71 -16.93 -3.73 6.95
N TYR A 72 -16.05 -3.82 7.95
CA TYR A 72 -15.72 -2.72 8.85
C TYR A 72 -15.09 -1.52 8.11
N LEU A 73 -14.19 -1.78 7.15
CA LEU A 73 -13.60 -0.74 6.32
C LEU A 73 -14.65 -0.05 5.43
N ASN A 74 -15.53 -0.85 4.82
CA ASN A 74 -16.64 -0.33 4.00
C ASN A 74 -17.57 0.58 4.80
N ASP A 75 -17.96 0.16 6.01
CA ASP A 75 -18.84 0.92 6.90
C ASP A 75 -18.20 2.24 7.36
N ASN A 76 -16.87 2.29 7.42
CA ASN A 76 -16.10 3.51 7.73
C ASN A 76 -15.73 4.34 6.49
N GLY A 77 -16.20 3.96 5.30
CA GLY A 77 -16.01 4.70 4.05
C GLY A 77 -14.71 4.41 3.31
N PHE A 78 -14.04 3.30 3.62
CA PHE A 78 -12.77 2.87 3.02
C PHE A 78 -12.94 1.71 2.03
N SER A 79 -13.95 1.78 1.16
CA SER A 79 -14.27 0.69 0.23
C SER A 79 -13.32 0.54 -0.95
N ALA A 80 -12.44 1.52 -1.17
CA ALA A 80 -11.45 1.49 -2.23
C ALA A 80 -10.06 1.04 -1.74
N GLN A 81 -9.92 0.84 -0.43
CA GLN A 81 -8.70 0.43 0.24
C GLN A 81 -8.81 -1.05 0.62
N THR A 82 -7.75 -1.80 0.38
CA THR A 82 -7.63 -3.21 0.74
C THR A 82 -6.45 -3.39 1.68
N ILE A 83 -6.64 -4.15 2.76
CA ILE A 83 -5.56 -4.58 3.64
C ILE A 83 -5.05 -5.92 3.10
N ASP A 84 -3.89 -5.88 2.44
CA ASP A 84 -3.34 -7.05 1.77
C ASP A 84 -2.67 -8.02 2.76
N GLU A 85 -2.07 -7.46 3.81
CA GLU A 85 -1.26 -8.22 4.77
C GLU A 85 -1.18 -7.46 6.11
N ILE A 86 -1.15 -8.21 7.21
CA ILE A 86 -0.94 -7.68 8.56
C ILE A 86 0.17 -8.48 9.20
N MET A 87 1.22 -7.79 9.67
CA MET A 87 2.36 -8.38 10.37
C MET A 87 2.40 -7.83 11.79
N VAL A 88 2.50 -8.70 12.78
CA VAL A 88 2.79 -8.33 14.17
C VAL A 88 4.28 -8.06 14.29
N ALA A 89 4.65 -6.87 14.74
CA ALA A 89 6.03 -6.49 15.01
C ALA A 89 6.39 -6.85 16.46
N GLU A 90 7.43 -7.65 16.67
CA GLU A 90 7.84 -8.14 17.99
C GLU A 90 9.26 -7.69 18.31
N ASP A 91 9.51 -7.36 19.58
CA ASP A 91 10.85 -7.04 20.07
C ASP A 91 11.69 -8.30 20.33
N ALA A 92 12.94 -8.12 20.78
CA ALA A 92 13.84 -9.26 21.04
C ALA A 92 13.40 -10.14 22.23
N SER A 93 12.46 -9.67 23.05
CA SER A 93 11.87 -10.41 24.16
C SER A 93 10.60 -11.17 23.78
N GLY A 94 10.06 -10.93 22.57
CA GLY A 94 8.79 -11.47 22.10
C GLY A 94 7.57 -10.64 22.53
N GLU A 95 7.78 -9.39 22.96
CA GLU A 95 6.70 -8.44 23.23
C GLU A 95 6.26 -7.78 21.93
N THR A 96 4.95 -7.76 21.68
CA THR A 96 4.36 -7.06 20.55
C THR A 96 4.59 -5.57 20.69
N LEU A 97 5.25 -4.95 19.71
CA LEU A 97 5.46 -3.50 19.62
C LEU A 97 4.33 -2.79 18.87
N GLY A 98 3.67 -3.50 17.96
CA GLY A 98 2.65 -2.96 17.07
C GLY A 98 2.37 -3.87 15.88
N TYR A 99 1.71 -3.30 14.88
CA TYR A 99 1.32 -3.99 13.66
C TYR A 99 1.78 -3.21 12.43
N ALA A 100 2.36 -3.91 11.46
CA ALA A 100 2.64 -3.40 10.14
C ALA A 100 1.56 -3.88 9.16
N PHE A 101 0.98 -2.95 8.41
CA PHE A 101 -0.07 -3.21 7.44
C PHE A 101 0.49 -2.97 6.04
N THR A 102 0.26 -3.89 5.11
CA THR A 102 0.36 -3.61 3.68
C THR A 102 -1.02 -3.24 3.16
N ILE A 103 -1.10 -2.06 2.54
CA ILE A 103 -2.36 -1.46 2.11
C ILE A 103 -2.25 -1.13 0.63
N THR A 104 -3.29 -1.48 -0.12
CA THR A 104 -3.48 -1.06 -1.50
C THR A 104 -4.68 -0.11 -1.58
N ASP A 105 -4.44 1.09 -2.10
CA ASP A 105 -5.48 2.07 -2.43
C ASP A 105 -5.67 2.14 -3.95
N SER A 106 -6.90 1.84 -4.41
CA SER A 106 -7.27 1.82 -5.84
C SER A 106 -7.71 3.17 -6.40
N GLU A 107 -7.71 4.24 -5.59
CA GLU A 107 -8.09 5.60 -6.00
C GLU A 107 -6.92 6.44 -6.51
N GLY A 108 -5.72 5.84 -6.66
CA GLY A 108 -4.58 6.52 -7.26
C GLY A 108 -4.87 6.99 -8.69
N TYR A 109 -4.36 8.17 -9.06
CA TYR A 109 -4.59 8.74 -10.39
C TYR A 109 -3.88 7.94 -11.49
N GLY A 110 -2.70 7.39 -11.18
CA GLY A 110 -1.90 6.56 -12.07
C GLY A 110 -2.19 5.05 -11.98
N GLY A 111 -3.19 4.67 -11.17
CA GLY A 111 -3.48 3.29 -10.77
C GLY A 111 -3.19 3.06 -9.30
N ASP A 112 -3.20 1.79 -8.90
CA ASP A 112 -3.11 1.39 -7.50
C ASP A 112 -1.84 1.90 -6.81
N ILE A 113 -1.99 2.36 -5.58
CA ILE A 113 -0.90 2.77 -4.70
C ILE A 113 -0.80 1.75 -3.58
N GLN A 114 0.32 1.06 -3.50
CA GLN A 114 0.60 0.09 -2.45
C GLN A 114 1.71 0.60 -1.53
N PHE A 115 1.48 0.54 -0.23
CA PHE A 115 2.46 0.96 0.77
C PHE A 115 2.32 0.14 2.05
N ALA A 116 3.41 0.07 2.80
CA ALA A 116 3.42 -0.45 4.15
C ALA A 116 3.27 0.71 5.15
N MET A 117 2.58 0.48 6.25
CA MET A 117 2.53 1.41 7.39
C MET A 117 2.66 0.67 8.70
N GLY A 118 3.30 1.28 9.70
CA GLY A 118 3.48 0.68 11.03
C GLY A 118 2.76 1.46 12.10
N VAL A 119 1.93 0.78 12.90
CA VAL A 119 1.17 1.40 14.01
C VAL A 119 1.56 0.71 15.31
N GLN A 120 2.08 1.48 16.26
CA GLN A 120 2.41 1.00 17.61
C GLN A 120 1.15 0.61 18.37
N ASN A 121 1.27 -0.23 19.41
CA ASN A 121 0.13 -0.63 20.26
C ASN A 121 -0.59 0.57 20.91
N ASP A 122 0.09 1.70 21.10
CA ASP A 122 -0.53 2.92 21.65
C ASP A 122 -1.34 3.72 20.60
N GLY A 123 -1.40 3.24 19.35
CA GLY A 123 -2.07 3.89 18.23
C GLY A 123 -1.20 4.89 17.45
N THR A 124 0.07 5.06 17.82
CA THR A 124 1.00 5.95 17.11
C THR A 124 1.43 5.36 15.77
N LEU A 125 1.25 6.12 14.69
CA LEU A 125 1.76 5.80 13.36
C LEU A 125 3.25 6.09 13.28
N ASN A 126 4.10 5.05 13.22
CA ASN A 126 5.55 5.19 13.05
C ASN A 126 5.94 5.78 11.69
N GLY A 127 5.08 5.61 10.70
CA GLY A 127 5.28 6.14 9.36
C GLY A 127 4.83 5.16 8.29
N ILE A 128 5.15 5.53 7.05
CA ILE A 128 4.76 4.82 5.84
C ILE A 128 5.97 4.59 4.93
N SER A 129 5.94 3.49 4.18
CA SER A 129 6.94 3.17 3.17
C SER A 129 6.25 2.69 1.90
N ILE A 130 6.50 3.37 0.77
CA ILE A 130 5.84 3.08 -0.50
C ILE A 130 6.43 1.80 -1.12
N LEU A 131 5.58 0.85 -1.48
CA LEU A 131 5.94 -0.40 -2.15
C LEU A 131 5.79 -0.28 -3.67
N SER A 132 4.67 0.29 -4.11
CA SER A 132 4.37 0.52 -5.53
C SER A 132 3.55 1.78 -5.71
N ILE A 133 3.89 2.57 -6.72
CA ILE A 133 3.18 3.78 -7.11
C ILE A 133 3.49 4.10 -8.57
N SER A 134 2.47 4.46 -9.36
CA SER A 134 2.60 4.74 -10.79
C SER A 134 2.03 6.12 -11.18
N GLU A 135 2.24 7.09 -10.30
CA GLU A 135 1.70 8.44 -10.43
C GLU A 135 2.44 9.31 -11.46
N THR A 136 1.87 10.49 -11.77
CA THR A 136 2.51 11.43 -12.70
C THR A 136 3.79 12.00 -12.10
N ALA A 137 4.91 11.86 -12.82
CA ALA A 137 6.21 12.40 -12.43
C ALA A 137 6.15 13.93 -12.20
N GLY A 138 6.72 14.39 -11.09
CA GLY A 138 6.71 15.81 -10.69
C GLY A 138 5.39 16.30 -10.08
N LEU A 139 4.34 15.49 -10.11
CA LEU A 139 3.05 15.73 -9.46
C LEU A 139 2.83 14.68 -8.36
N GLY A 140 2.02 13.64 -8.61
CA GLY A 140 1.66 12.61 -7.63
C GLY A 140 2.86 11.80 -7.13
N MET A 141 3.92 11.66 -7.93
CA MET A 141 5.16 11.00 -7.47
C MET A 141 5.82 11.70 -6.28
N LYS A 142 5.44 12.94 -5.94
CA LYS A 142 5.88 13.59 -4.70
C LYS A 142 5.40 12.83 -3.45
N ALA A 143 4.41 11.95 -3.55
CA ALA A 143 4.01 11.07 -2.46
C ALA A 143 5.15 10.15 -1.98
N THR A 144 6.17 9.88 -2.81
CA THR A 144 7.33 9.07 -2.42
C THR A 144 8.40 9.85 -1.68
N THR A 145 8.31 11.18 -1.63
CA THR A 145 9.31 12.01 -0.96
C THR A 145 9.16 11.94 0.55
N ASP A 146 10.28 12.07 1.26
CA ASP A 146 10.28 12.10 2.72
C ASP A 146 9.49 13.31 3.24
N ASP A 147 9.48 14.44 2.53
CA ASP A 147 8.68 15.62 2.87
C ASP A 147 7.17 15.32 2.96
N PHE A 148 6.66 14.37 2.18
CA PHE A 148 5.27 13.94 2.26
C PHE A 148 5.09 12.83 3.30
N LYS A 149 5.90 11.77 3.25
CA LYS A 149 5.79 10.62 4.16
C LYS A 149 5.96 11.01 5.63
N ASN A 150 6.88 11.93 5.92
CA ASN A 150 7.17 12.35 7.30
C ASN A 150 6.04 13.13 7.95
N GLN A 151 5.05 13.61 7.19
CA GLN A 151 3.88 14.28 7.76
C GLN A 151 2.99 13.32 8.55
N PHE A 152 3.03 12.02 8.21
CA PHE A 152 2.32 10.95 8.90
C PHE A 152 3.11 10.34 10.06
N LYS A 153 4.42 10.59 10.12
CA LYS A 153 5.35 9.90 11.01
C LYS A 153 5.24 10.42 12.45
N ASP A 154 5.29 9.48 13.39
CA ASP A 154 5.27 9.69 14.84
C ASP A 154 4.05 10.49 15.31
N LYS A 155 2.88 10.22 14.69
CA LYS A 155 1.61 10.87 14.99
C LYS A 155 0.62 9.88 15.59
N ASN A 156 0.00 10.26 16.69
CA ASN A 156 -1.09 9.52 17.31
C ASN A 156 -2.38 10.32 17.13
N VAL A 157 -3.09 10.05 16.05
CA VAL A 157 -4.30 10.78 15.65
C VAL A 157 -5.37 9.81 15.23
N GLU A 158 -6.64 10.22 15.38
CA GLU A 158 -7.71 9.32 15.02
C GLU A 158 -7.87 9.15 13.51
N LYS A 159 -7.62 10.23 12.77
CA LYS A 159 -7.78 10.29 11.33
C LYS A 159 -6.98 11.48 10.81
N PHE A 160 -6.25 11.28 9.72
CA PHE A 160 -5.63 12.38 9.00
C PHE A 160 -6.62 13.04 8.05
N THR A 161 -6.50 14.35 7.94
CA THR A 161 -7.12 15.17 6.90
C THR A 161 -6.03 15.90 6.13
N TYR A 162 -6.31 16.30 4.90
CA TYR A 162 -5.35 17.10 4.13
C TYR A 162 -5.85 18.51 3.91
N THR A 163 -4.92 19.46 3.86
CA THR A 163 -5.18 20.87 3.60
C THR A 163 -4.35 21.39 2.44
N LYS A 164 -4.81 22.47 1.80
CA LYS A 164 -4.09 23.15 0.71
C LYS A 164 -3.40 24.43 1.16
N THR A 165 -3.54 24.79 2.45
CA THR A 165 -3.14 26.10 2.98
C THR A 165 -2.04 26.03 4.04
N GLY A 166 -1.43 24.86 4.24
CA GLY A 166 -0.52 24.63 5.37
C GLY A 166 -1.21 23.81 6.46
N ALA A 167 -0.64 22.65 6.80
CA ALA A 167 -1.05 21.88 7.97
C ALA A 167 -0.79 22.68 9.25
N SER A 168 -1.77 22.72 10.14
CA SER A 168 -1.75 23.51 11.37
C SER A 168 -1.87 22.67 12.64
N SER A 169 -2.24 21.40 12.49
CA SER A 169 -2.40 20.42 13.56
C SER A 169 -1.77 19.09 13.18
N ASP A 170 -1.59 18.21 14.17
CA ASP A 170 -0.96 16.90 13.99
C ASP A 170 -1.77 15.91 13.16
N ASP A 171 -3.08 16.14 13.04
CA ASP A 171 -4.03 15.38 12.22
C ASP A 171 -4.22 15.99 10.81
N GLU A 172 -3.48 17.05 10.47
CA GLU A 172 -3.49 17.68 9.15
C GLU A 172 -2.19 17.38 8.40
N ILE A 173 -2.31 17.09 7.10
CA ILE A 173 -1.19 16.98 6.17
C ILE A 173 -1.34 17.97 5.00
N ASP A 174 -0.23 18.47 4.50
CA ASP A 174 -0.16 19.32 3.33
C ASP A 174 -0.38 18.51 2.05
N ALA A 175 -1.37 18.94 1.29
CA ALA A 175 -1.69 18.35 0.01
C ALA A 175 -0.59 18.59 -1.02
N ILE A 176 -0.34 17.58 -1.85
CA ILE A 176 0.58 17.70 -2.98
C ILE A 176 -0.05 18.65 -4.01
N SER A 177 0.60 19.79 -4.23
CA SER A 177 0.13 20.77 -5.22
C SER A 177 0.03 20.15 -6.62
N GLY A 178 -1.17 20.24 -7.21
CA GLY A 178 -1.48 19.66 -8.52
C GLY A 178 -1.77 18.16 -8.52
N ALA A 179 -1.76 17.48 -7.36
CA ALA A 179 -1.99 16.04 -7.24
C ALA A 179 -2.98 15.71 -6.09
N THR A 180 -4.17 16.33 -6.11
CA THR A 180 -5.19 16.14 -5.06
C THR A 180 -5.71 14.70 -5.02
N ILE A 181 -5.83 14.02 -6.17
CA ILE A 181 -6.28 12.61 -6.23
C ILE A 181 -5.28 11.72 -5.50
N THR A 182 -3.99 11.84 -5.82
CA THR A 182 -2.91 11.11 -5.12
C THR A 182 -2.86 11.43 -3.62
N THR A 183 -3.04 12.70 -3.25
CA THR A 183 -3.07 13.10 -1.83
C THR A 183 -4.23 12.42 -1.11
N ASN A 184 -5.42 12.42 -1.72
CA ASN A 184 -6.61 11.78 -1.16
C ASN A 184 -6.42 10.28 -1.00
N ALA A 185 -5.90 9.59 -2.03
CA ALA A 185 -5.60 8.15 -1.97
C ALA A 185 -4.60 7.84 -0.84
N MET A 186 -3.48 8.55 -0.76
CA MET A 186 -2.52 8.34 0.34
C MET A 186 -3.15 8.57 1.73
N THR A 187 -3.95 9.63 1.88
CA THR A 187 -4.60 9.95 3.16
C THR A 187 -5.66 8.91 3.54
N ASN A 188 -6.48 8.48 2.58
CA ASN A 188 -7.51 7.47 2.79
C ASN A 188 -6.90 6.09 3.07
N GLY A 189 -5.87 5.70 2.33
CA GLY A 189 -5.10 4.49 2.60
C GLY A 189 -4.56 4.46 4.04
N VAL A 190 -3.92 5.53 4.49
CA VAL A 190 -3.39 5.60 5.88
C VAL A 190 -4.51 5.51 6.89
N ASN A 191 -5.62 6.22 6.65
CA ASN A 191 -6.78 6.18 7.53
C ASN A 191 -7.46 4.81 7.56
N ALA A 192 -7.48 4.08 6.44
CA ALA A 192 -7.95 2.71 6.35
C ALA A 192 -7.07 1.77 7.17
N GLY A 193 -5.75 1.97 7.16
CA GLY A 193 -4.82 1.22 8.02
C GLY A 193 -5.02 1.49 9.51
N LEU A 194 -5.22 2.75 9.90
CA LEU A 194 -5.58 3.10 11.28
C LEU A 194 -6.93 2.50 11.70
N CYS A 195 -7.89 2.46 10.77
CA CYS A 195 -9.18 1.81 10.97
C CYS A 195 -9.01 0.28 11.16
N ALA A 196 -8.20 -0.37 10.32
CA ALA A 196 -7.88 -1.79 10.44
C ALA A 196 -7.15 -2.11 11.75
N PHE A 197 -6.21 -1.26 12.18
CA PHE A 197 -5.54 -1.39 13.47
C PHE A 197 -6.53 -1.40 14.63
N ARG A 198 -7.51 -0.49 14.63
CA ARG A 198 -8.57 -0.48 15.65
C ARG A 198 -9.45 -1.71 15.62
N TYR A 199 -9.70 -2.28 14.45
CA TYR A 199 -10.42 -3.54 14.34
C TYR A 199 -9.60 -4.70 14.94
N VAL A 200 -8.30 -4.76 14.65
CA VAL A 200 -7.40 -5.81 15.15
C VAL A 200 -7.22 -5.72 16.67
N GLU A 201 -6.92 -4.54 17.21
CA GLU A 201 -6.74 -4.32 18.65
C GLU A 201 -8.07 -4.31 19.41
N GLY A 202 -9.09 -3.60 18.91
CA GLY A 202 -10.41 -3.51 19.54
C GLY A 202 -11.25 -4.78 19.42
N GLY A 203 -11.00 -5.61 18.41
CA GLY A 203 -11.58 -6.93 18.25
C GLY A 203 -10.91 -8.01 19.09
N ALA A 204 -9.76 -7.73 19.72
CA ALA A 204 -9.12 -8.62 20.67
C ALA A 204 -9.79 -8.59 22.07
N GLU A 205 -10.70 -7.65 22.31
CA GLU A 205 -11.44 -7.49 23.59
C GLU A 205 -12.86 -8.08 23.60
N SER A 206 -13.20 -9.02 22.71
CA SER A 206 -14.51 -9.72 22.73
C SER A 206 -14.42 -11.23 22.89
#